data_AF-A0A2S6U6F3-F1
#
_entry.id   AF-A0A2S6U6F3-F1
#
_cell.length_a   1.000
_cell.length_b   1.000
_cell.length_c   1.000
_cell.angle_alpha   90.00
_cell.angle_beta   90.00
_cell.angle_gamma   90.00
#
_symmetry.space_group_name_H-M   'P 1'
#
loop_
_entity.id
_entity.type
_entity.pdbx_description
1 polymer ?
#
loop_
_entity_poly.entity_id
_entity_poly.type
_entity_poly.pdbx_seq_one_letter_code
_entity_poly.pdbx_strand_id
1 'polypeptide(L)'
;MDFNAARQTMVDSQVLPNRVTDKRVIEALAAVPREAFVPVKMQEIAYVDEAIAVAEGRYILEPMILARLMQAADLKSGDVALAIGSENGYAPAILARIVSTVVAVESDKGLVQQATRTLSDLGIDNVAVVEGALKEGYPKQGPYDVIFFNGAVDEFPDSIVSQVGDGGRLVAIVSSVGGTIGRAVLVINVNGVVSRRELFDAGTPMLPGFEREQTFAF
;
A
#
# COMPACT_ATOMS: atom_id res chain seq x y z
N MET A 1 4.56 4.28 25.93
CA MET A 1 4.43 5.34 24.91
C MET A 1 2.96 5.74 24.81
N ASP A 2 2.64 7.03 24.66
CA ASP A 2 1.28 7.45 24.28
C ASP A 2 1.16 7.37 22.75
N PHE A 3 0.49 6.32 22.27
CA PHE A 3 0.36 6.08 20.83
C PHE A 3 -0.54 7.08 20.12
N ASN A 4 -1.52 7.67 20.81
CA ASN A 4 -2.38 8.68 20.20
C ASN A 4 -1.57 9.97 19.96
N ALA A 5 -0.79 10.39 20.95
CA ALA A 5 0.11 11.54 20.80
C ALA A 5 1.19 11.28 19.74
N ALA A 6 1.78 10.08 19.71
CA ALA A 6 2.78 9.70 18.70
C ALA A 6 2.20 9.72 17.28
N ARG A 7 0.99 9.17 17.09
CA ARG A 7 0.27 9.18 15.81
C ARG A 7 -0.03 10.59 15.34
N GLN A 8 -0.54 11.44 16.22
CA GLN A 8 -0.81 12.83 15.87
C GLN A 8 0.49 13.57 15.51
N THR A 9 1.56 13.33 16.26
CA THR A 9 2.89 13.90 15.97
C THR A 9 3.43 13.45 14.60
N MET A 10 3.25 12.18 14.23
CA MET A 10 3.60 11.66 12.89
C MET A 10 2.82 12.41 11.81
N VAL A 11 1.51 12.62 11.97
CA VAL A 11 0.72 13.40 11.01
C VAL A 11 1.24 14.83 10.90
N ASP A 12 1.41 15.51 12.03
CA ASP A 12 1.73 16.94 12.06
C ASP A 12 3.15 17.24 11.59
N SER A 13 4.10 16.35 11.89
CA SER A 13 5.53 16.59 11.67
C SER A 13 6.09 15.90 10.43
N GLN A 14 5.46 14.82 9.95
CA GLN A 14 5.95 14.03 8.82
C GLN A 14 4.99 14.08 7.64
N VAL A 15 3.67 13.96 7.86
CA VAL A 15 2.70 13.88 6.75
C VAL A 15 2.38 15.27 6.18
N LEU A 16 1.90 16.21 7.00
CA LEU A 16 1.52 17.56 6.56
C LEU A 16 2.68 18.34 5.91
N PRO A 17 3.91 18.34 6.46
CA PRO A 17 5.02 19.08 5.87
C PRO A 17 5.46 18.51 4.51
N ASN A 18 5.14 17.25 4.21
CA ASN A 18 5.51 16.56 2.98
C ASN A 18 4.42 16.62 1.88
N ARG A 19 3.69 17.74 1.82
CA ARG A 19 2.73 18.08 0.76
C ARG A 19 1.51 17.15 0.70
N VAL A 20 1.15 16.53 1.82
CA VAL A 20 -0.12 15.81 1.96
C VAL A 20 -1.16 16.78 2.49
N THR A 21 -2.18 17.05 1.67
CA THR A 21 -3.26 18.01 1.92
C THR A 21 -4.65 17.39 1.78
N ASP A 22 -4.77 16.15 1.29
CA ASP A 22 -6.04 15.43 1.26
C ASP A 22 -6.48 15.09 2.68
N LYS A 23 -7.54 15.76 3.13
CA LYS A 23 -8.11 15.59 4.46
C LYS A 23 -8.51 14.15 4.76
N ARG A 24 -9.00 13.40 3.76
CA ARG A 24 -9.44 12.01 3.96
C ARG A 24 -8.25 11.11 4.29
N VAL A 25 -7.12 11.32 3.61
CA VAL A 25 -5.87 10.60 3.88
C VAL A 25 -5.32 10.97 5.26
N ILE A 26 -5.29 12.26 5.59
CA ILE A 26 -4.82 12.77 6.89
C ILE A 26 -5.66 12.20 8.04
N GLU A 27 -6.99 12.25 7.92
CA GLU A 27 -7.92 11.73 8.93
C GLU A 27 -7.82 10.21 9.06
N ALA A 28 -7.63 9.47 7.96
CA ALA A 28 -7.43 8.02 8.02
C ALA A 28 -6.13 7.64 8.75
N LEU A 29 -5.02 8.34 8.48
CA LEU A 29 -3.74 8.14 9.18
C LEU A 29 -3.81 8.49 10.68
N ALA A 30 -4.58 9.52 11.05
CA ALA A 30 -4.81 9.87 12.44
C ALA A 30 -5.75 8.89 13.17
N ALA A 31 -6.61 8.18 12.44
CA ALA A 31 -7.58 7.25 13.02
C ALA A 31 -7.02 5.83 13.22
N VAL A 32 -6.23 5.32 12.27
CA VAL A 32 -5.80 3.91 12.29
C VAL A 32 -4.57 3.72 13.17
N PRO A 33 -4.61 2.80 14.15
CA PRO A 33 -3.49 2.56 15.07
C PRO A 33 -2.37 1.77 14.40
N ARG A 34 -1.39 2.47 13.80
CA ARG A 34 -0.22 1.86 13.13
C ARG A 34 0.53 0.85 14.02
N GLU A 35 0.56 1.07 15.34
CA GLU A 35 1.15 0.18 16.35
C GLU A 35 0.48 -1.20 16.43
N ALA A 36 -0.79 -1.33 16.01
CA ALA A 36 -1.48 -2.62 15.94
C ALA A 36 -1.00 -3.48 14.76
N PHE A 37 -0.30 -2.86 13.81
CA PHE A 37 0.21 -3.45 12.58
C PHE A 37 1.74 -3.52 12.58
N VAL A 38 2.38 -3.67 13.73
CA VAL A 38 3.81 -3.99 13.80
C VAL A 38 4.06 -5.04 14.88
N PRO A 39 5.16 -5.80 14.81
CA PRO A 39 5.55 -6.69 15.90
C PRO A 39 5.65 -5.91 17.23
N VAL A 40 5.30 -6.55 18.34
CA VAL A 40 5.29 -5.93 19.69
C VAL A 40 6.60 -5.18 19.99
N LYS A 41 7.75 -5.78 19.65
CA LYS A 41 9.09 -5.19 19.85
C LYS A 41 9.36 -3.91 19.04
N MET A 42 8.57 -3.65 17.99
CA MET A 42 8.68 -2.47 17.12
C MET A 42 7.61 -1.41 17.40
N GLN A 43 6.68 -1.64 18.35
CA GLN A 43 5.58 -0.70 18.61
C GLN A 43 6.08 0.67 19.05
N GLU A 44 7.17 0.74 19.83
CA GLU A 44 7.76 2.01 20.27
C GLU A 44 8.33 2.85 19.13
N ILE A 45 8.60 2.24 17.97
CA ILE A 45 9.07 2.93 16.76
C ILE A 45 8.00 2.95 15.67
N ALA A 46 6.76 2.54 15.94
CA ALA A 46 5.72 2.41 14.91
C ALA A 46 5.48 3.71 14.11
N TYR A 47 5.80 4.87 14.70
CA TYR A 47 5.52 6.20 14.19
C TYR A 47 6.75 6.97 13.68
N VAL A 48 7.90 6.30 13.57
CA VAL A 48 9.04 6.88 12.85
C VAL A 48 8.76 6.87 11.35
N ASP A 49 9.35 7.82 10.62
CA ASP A 49 9.21 7.88 9.16
C ASP A 49 10.13 6.88 8.46
N GLU A 50 10.03 5.59 8.82
CA GLU A 50 10.81 4.50 8.24
C GLU A 50 9.91 3.31 7.89
N ALA A 51 10.34 2.53 6.89
CA ALA A 51 9.72 1.24 6.58
C ALA A 51 10.04 0.24 7.70
N ILE A 52 9.01 -0.44 8.22
CA ILE A 52 9.17 -1.35 9.38
C ILE A 52 8.95 -2.79 8.91
N ALA A 53 9.94 -3.65 9.15
CA ALA A 53 9.85 -5.07 8.89
C ALA A 53 8.77 -5.72 9.77
N VAL A 54 7.78 -6.36 9.15
CA VAL A 54 6.69 -7.06 9.85
C VAL A 54 6.79 -8.58 9.69
N ALA A 55 7.43 -9.04 8.63
CA ALA A 55 7.86 -10.43 8.42
C ALA A 55 9.07 -10.45 7.46
N GLU A 56 9.57 -11.65 7.14
CA GLU A 56 10.68 -11.82 6.21
C GLU A 56 10.34 -11.25 4.82
N GLY A 57 11.10 -10.25 4.38
CA GLY A 57 10.86 -9.57 3.11
C GLY A 57 9.56 -8.75 3.04
N ARG A 58 8.88 -8.49 4.17
CA ARG A 58 7.61 -7.74 4.22
C ARG A 58 7.74 -6.55 5.14
N TYR A 59 7.36 -5.38 4.63
CA TYR A 59 7.56 -4.11 5.31
C TYR A 59 6.34 -3.22 5.16
N ILE A 60 5.84 -2.65 6.25
CA ILE A 60 4.88 -1.56 6.12
C ILE A 60 5.62 -0.29 5.67
N LEU A 61 5.03 0.42 4.72
CA LEU A 61 5.62 1.64 4.14
C LEU A 61 5.84 2.74 5.19
N GLU A 62 6.84 3.59 4.94
CA GLU A 62 7.01 4.88 5.61
C GLU A 62 5.69 5.67 5.60
N PRO A 63 5.24 6.25 6.73
CA PRO A 63 4.06 7.07 6.80
C PRO A 63 3.97 8.15 5.72
N MET A 64 5.07 8.88 5.47
CA MET A 64 5.10 9.93 4.45
C MET A 64 4.87 9.36 3.05
N ILE A 65 5.57 8.28 2.68
CA ILE A 65 5.43 7.63 1.37
C ILE A 65 4.00 7.11 1.18
N LEU A 66 3.48 6.39 2.17
CA LEU A 66 2.12 5.84 2.15
C LEU A 66 1.09 6.94 1.90
N ALA A 67 1.18 8.03 2.67
CA ALA A 67 0.27 9.15 2.58
C ALA A 67 0.32 9.83 1.21
N ARG A 68 1.51 10.03 0.64
CA ARG A 68 1.68 10.65 -0.68
C ARG A 68 1.19 9.75 -1.82
N LEU A 69 1.37 8.44 -1.73
CA LEU A 69 0.83 7.48 -2.71
C LEU A 69 -0.71 7.46 -2.65
N MET A 70 -1.30 7.40 -1.46
CA MET A 70 -2.75 7.43 -1.28
C MET A 70 -3.37 8.73 -1.77
N GLN A 71 -2.75 9.88 -1.49
CA GLN A 71 -3.19 11.16 -2.05
C GLN A 71 -3.10 11.17 -3.58
N ALA A 72 -2.02 10.64 -4.15
CA ALA A 72 -1.86 10.59 -5.61
C ALA A 72 -2.85 9.66 -6.31
N ALA A 73 -3.37 8.65 -5.59
CA ALA A 73 -4.40 7.75 -6.09
C ALA A 73 -5.79 8.41 -6.19
N ASP A 74 -5.99 9.61 -5.63
CA ASP A 74 -7.29 10.32 -5.61
C ASP A 74 -8.44 9.40 -5.17
N LEU A 75 -8.26 8.78 -4.00
CA LEU A 75 -9.21 7.81 -3.43
C LEU A 75 -10.59 8.43 -3.25
N LYS A 76 -11.66 7.68 -3.56
CA LYS A 76 -13.05 8.12 -3.43
C LYS A 76 -13.85 7.12 -2.60
N SER A 77 -14.87 7.62 -1.92
CA SER A 77 -15.77 6.82 -1.07
C SER A 77 -16.50 5.68 -1.79
N GLY A 78 -16.65 5.79 -3.11
CA GLY A 78 -17.25 4.75 -3.93
C GLY A 78 -16.25 3.78 -4.55
N ASP A 79 -14.94 4.01 -4.40
CA ASP A 79 -13.93 3.20 -5.06
C ASP A 79 -13.92 1.77 -4.46
N VAL A 80 -13.66 0.79 -5.33
CA VAL A 80 -13.24 -0.56 -4.96
C VAL A 80 -11.73 -0.66 -5.15
N ALA A 81 -10.99 -0.92 -4.07
CA ALA A 81 -9.54 -0.94 -4.08
C ALA A 81 -8.97 -2.37 -4.02
N LEU A 82 -7.87 -2.60 -4.75
CA LEU A 82 -7.01 -3.77 -4.62
C LEU A 82 -5.69 -3.38 -3.96
N ALA A 83 -5.36 -3.97 -2.83
CA ALA A 83 -4.05 -3.85 -2.19
C ALA A 83 -3.20 -5.10 -2.48
N ILE A 84 -2.04 -4.92 -3.10
CA ILE A 84 -1.09 -5.99 -3.43
C ILE A 84 0.01 -6.04 -2.38
N GLY A 85 0.21 -7.23 -1.79
CA GLY A 85 1.12 -7.43 -0.68
C GLY A 85 0.54 -6.81 0.58
N SER A 86 -0.59 -7.31 1.08
CA SER A 86 -1.29 -6.64 2.20
C SER A 86 -0.53 -6.66 3.53
N GLU A 87 0.56 -7.43 3.60
CA GLU A 87 1.32 -7.73 4.82
C GLU A 87 0.39 -8.03 6.00
N ASN A 88 0.49 -7.27 7.07
CA ASN A 88 -0.36 -7.39 8.25
C ASN A 88 -1.57 -6.44 8.24
N GLY A 89 -1.83 -5.72 7.14
CA GLY A 89 -3.09 -5.04 6.89
C GLY A 89 -3.12 -3.53 7.12
N TYR A 90 -1.99 -2.86 7.42
CA TYR A 90 -2.00 -1.42 7.73
C TYR A 90 -2.51 -0.56 6.57
N ALA A 91 -1.93 -0.69 5.38
CA ALA A 91 -2.37 0.08 4.22
C ALA A 91 -3.83 -0.26 3.80
N PRO A 92 -4.26 -1.53 3.76
CA PRO A 92 -5.67 -1.88 3.61
C PRO A 92 -6.59 -1.22 4.65
N ALA A 93 -6.18 -1.15 5.92
CA ALA A 93 -6.94 -0.48 6.98
C ALA A 93 -7.10 1.03 6.71
N ILE A 94 -6.05 1.70 6.21
CA ILE A 94 -6.14 3.11 5.82
C ILE A 94 -7.05 3.29 4.60
N LEU A 95 -6.91 2.46 3.56
CA LEU A 95 -7.78 2.50 2.38
C LEU A 95 -9.25 2.35 2.78
N ALA A 96 -9.54 1.39 3.66
CA ALA A 96 -10.88 1.06 4.15
C ALA A 96 -11.60 2.21 4.87
N ARG A 97 -10.84 3.18 5.41
CA ARG A 97 -11.41 4.40 6.00
C ARG A 97 -11.94 5.39 4.95
N ILE A 98 -11.49 5.26 3.70
CA ILE A 98 -11.72 6.24 2.64
C ILE A 98 -12.58 5.66 1.52
N VAL A 99 -12.39 4.39 1.14
CA VAL A 99 -13.05 3.74 -0.01
C VAL A 99 -14.18 2.80 0.42
N SER A 100 -15.00 2.34 -0.52
CA SER A 100 -16.15 1.47 -0.22
C SER A 100 -15.71 0.08 0.23
N THR A 101 -14.77 -0.52 -0.50
CA THR A 101 -14.34 -1.90 -0.26
C THR A 101 -12.88 -2.08 -0.65
N VAL A 102 -12.16 -2.88 0.13
CA VAL A 102 -10.76 -3.22 -0.16
C VAL A 102 -10.63 -4.74 -0.28
N VAL A 103 -10.01 -5.19 -1.36
CA VAL A 103 -9.51 -6.55 -1.53
C VAL A 103 -8.01 -6.51 -1.29
N ALA A 104 -7.51 -7.28 -0.34
CA ALA A 104 -6.11 -7.25 0.06
C ALA A 104 -5.48 -8.62 -0.18
N VAL A 105 -4.54 -8.71 -1.14
CA VAL A 105 -3.90 -9.98 -1.52
C VAL A 105 -2.57 -10.12 -0.80
N GLU A 106 -2.37 -11.27 -0.16
CA GLU A 106 -1.09 -11.65 0.44
C GLU A 106 -0.80 -13.13 0.15
N SER A 107 0.46 -13.47 -0.12
CA SER A 107 0.88 -14.84 -0.42
C SER A 107 1.24 -15.64 0.84
N ASP A 108 1.63 -14.96 1.91
CA ASP A 108 1.92 -15.62 3.19
C ASP A 108 0.65 -15.82 4.03
N LYS A 109 0.33 -17.09 4.29
CA LYS A 109 -0.86 -17.48 5.06
C LYS A 109 -0.86 -16.98 6.50
N GLY A 110 0.31 -16.86 7.13
CA GLY A 110 0.44 -16.34 8.49
C GLY A 110 0.09 -14.86 8.55
N LEU A 111 0.57 -14.09 7.59
CA LEU A 111 0.24 -12.67 7.42
C LEU A 111 -1.24 -12.46 7.10
N VAL A 112 -1.84 -13.28 6.23
CA VAL A 112 -3.28 -13.25 5.96
C VAL A 112 -4.09 -13.41 7.26
N GLN A 113 -3.75 -14.40 8.09
CA GLN A 113 -4.42 -14.63 9.36
C GLN A 113 -4.23 -13.47 10.34
N GLN A 114 -3.01 -12.95 10.45
CA GLN A 114 -2.71 -11.82 11.31
C GLN A 114 -3.46 -10.57 10.90
N ALA A 115 -3.43 -10.22 9.60
CA ALA A 115 -4.14 -9.07 9.05
C ALA A 115 -5.66 -9.18 9.29
N THR A 116 -6.24 -10.34 8.97
CA THR A 116 -7.67 -10.60 9.19
C THR A 116 -8.06 -10.39 10.66
N ARG A 117 -7.26 -10.93 11.58
CA ARG A 117 -7.50 -10.77 13.02
C ARG A 117 -7.38 -9.31 13.45
N THR A 118 -6.30 -8.62 13.10
CA THR A 118 -6.08 -7.22 13.49
C THR A 118 -7.20 -6.32 12.95
N LEU A 119 -7.60 -6.50 11.69
CA LEU A 119 -8.71 -5.74 11.08
C LEU A 119 -10.02 -6.00 11.81
N SER A 120 -10.33 -7.26 12.14
CA SER A 120 -11.51 -7.62 12.93
C SER A 120 -11.49 -7.03 14.34
N ASP A 121 -10.34 -7.09 15.04
CA ASP A 121 -10.17 -6.55 16.39
C ASP A 121 -10.36 -5.02 16.40
N LEU A 122 -10.07 -4.35 15.28
CA LEU A 122 -10.28 -2.91 15.06
C LEU A 122 -11.68 -2.57 14.50
N GLY A 123 -12.54 -3.56 14.25
CA GLY A 123 -13.88 -3.36 13.70
C GLY A 123 -13.90 -2.88 12.25
N ILE A 124 -12.86 -3.19 11.47
CA ILE A 124 -12.77 -2.87 10.05
C ILE A 124 -13.34 -4.05 9.26
N ASP A 125 -14.55 -3.87 8.71
CA ASP A 125 -15.37 -4.93 8.11
C ASP A 125 -15.43 -4.89 6.57
N ASN A 126 -14.99 -3.79 5.95
CA ASN A 126 -14.96 -3.60 4.50
C ASN A 126 -13.62 -3.96 3.84
N VAL A 127 -12.79 -4.77 4.50
CA VAL A 127 -11.55 -5.34 3.95
C VAL A 127 -11.66 -6.86 3.87
N ALA A 128 -11.51 -7.41 2.67
CA ALA A 128 -11.35 -8.84 2.45
C ALA A 128 -9.87 -9.18 2.22
N VAL A 129 -9.23 -9.81 3.21
CA VAL A 129 -7.86 -10.32 3.06
C VAL A 129 -7.91 -11.71 2.45
N VAL A 130 -7.23 -11.90 1.31
CA VAL A 130 -7.23 -13.15 0.55
C VAL A 130 -5.81 -13.69 0.39
N GLU A 131 -5.67 -14.99 0.59
CA GLU A 131 -4.44 -15.71 0.24
C GLU A 131 -4.36 -15.85 -1.29
N GLY A 132 -3.27 -15.39 -1.89
CA GLY A 132 -3.12 -15.42 -3.34
C GLY A 132 -1.73 -15.04 -3.85
N ALA A 133 -1.44 -15.39 -5.10
CA ALA A 133 -0.21 -15.00 -5.77
C ALA A 133 -0.23 -13.50 -6.08
N LEU A 134 0.74 -12.75 -5.54
CA LEU A 134 0.76 -11.28 -5.65
C LEU A 134 0.77 -10.80 -7.11
N LYS A 135 1.52 -11.46 -7.99
CA LYS A 135 1.61 -11.14 -9.43
C LYS A 135 0.29 -11.33 -10.17
N GLU A 136 -0.63 -12.12 -9.65
CA GLU A 136 -1.93 -12.37 -10.29
C GLU A 136 -2.99 -11.33 -9.89
N GLY A 137 -2.73 -10.50 -8.88
CA GLY A 137 -3.74 -9.63 -8.29
C GLY A 137 -4.94 -10.45 -7.80
N TYR A 138 -6.15 -9.96 -8.05
CA TYR A 138 -7.37 -10.71 -7.73
C TYR A 138 -8.49 -10.43 -8.75
N PRO A 139 -8.44 -11.06 -9.93
CA PRO A 139 -9.35 -10.71 -11.03
C PRO A 139 -10.82 -11.05 -10.73
N LYS A 140 -11.09 -11.94 -9.76
CA LYS A 140 -12.45 -12.40 -9.41
C LYS A 140 -13.36 -11.28 -8.88
N GLN A 141 -12.80 -10.19 -8.39
CA GLN A 141 -13.54 -9.01 -7.89
C GLN A 141 -13.17 -7.73 -8.62
N GLY A 142 -12.39 -7.83 -9.71
CA GLY A 142 -12.13 -6.71 -10.60
C GLY A 142 -13.32 -6.41 -11.52
N PRO A 143 -13.27 -5.31 -12.28
CA PRO A 143 -12.19 -4.32 -12.30
C PRO A 143 -12.16 -3.45 -11.03
N TYR A 144 -10.99 -2.87 -10.73
CA TYR A 144 -10.77 -2.01 -9.56
C TYR A 144 -10.65 -0.54 -9.95
N ASP A 145 -11.21 0.33 -9.13
CA ASP A 145 -11.02 1.78 -9.27
C ASP A 145 -9.62 2.20 -8.83
N VAL A 146 -9.05 1.50 -7.84
CA VAL A 146 -7.72 1.78 -7.32
C VAL A 146 -6.94 0.49 -7.12
N ILE A 147 -5.71 0.42 -7.61
CA ILE A 147 -4.74 -0.64 -7.27
C ILE A 147 -3.56 -0.02 -6.53
N PHE A 148 -3.23 -0.54 -5.36
CA PHE A 148 -2.17 -0.05 -4.49
C PHE A 148 -1.15 -1.15 -4.23
N PHE A 149 0.12 -0.90 -4.53
CA PHE A 149 1.22 -1.80 -4.17
C PHE A 149 1.86 -1.38 -2.85
N ASN A 150 1.88 -2.28 -1.86
CA ASN A 150 2.59 -2.07 -0.60
C ASN A 150 4.03 -2.55 -0.72
N GLY A 151 4.84 -1.82 -1.47
CA GLY A 151 6.24 -2.18 -1.69
C GLY A 151 6.74 -1.72 -3.04
N ALA A 152 8.04 -1.87 -3.25
CA ALA A 152 8.64 -1.59 -4.53
C ALA A 152 8.43 -2.76 -5.50
N VAL A 153 8.32 -2.44 -6.78
CA VAL A 153 8.26 -3.40 -7.89
C VAL A 153 9.22 -2.95 -9.01
N ASP A 154 9.79 -3.88 -9.78
CA ASP A 154 10.60 -3.52 -10.96
C ASP A 154 9.70 -3.04 -12.11
N GLU A 155 8.62 -3.79 -12.35
CA GLU A 155 7.63 -3.52 -13.39
C GLU A 155 6.23 -3.97 -12.94
N PHE A 156 5.20 -3.44 -13.60
CA PHE A 156 3.82 -3.83 -13.33
C PHE A 156 3.46 -5.07 -14.17
N PRO A 157 3.03 -6.18 -13.55
CA PRO A 157 2.52 -7.31 -14.30
C PRO A 157 1.27 -6.93 -15.11
N ASP A 158 1.21 -7.33 -16.38
CA ASP A 158 0.02 -7.13 -17.24
C ASP A 158 -1.26 -7.72 -16.63
N SER A 159 -1.11 -8.83 -15.88
CA SER A 159 -2.17 -9.45 -15.09
C SER A 159 -2.81 -8.49 -14.09
N ILE A 160 -2.06 -7.55 -13.52
CA ILE A 160 -2.56 -6.54 -12.57
C ILE A 160 -3.03 -5.29 -13.30
N VAL A 161 -2.27 -4.81 -14.31
CA VAL A 161 -2.65 -3.62 -15.09
C VAL A 161 -4.00 -3.80 -15.77
N SER A 162 -4.29 -5.01 -16.29
CA SER A 162 -5.58 -5.35 -16.88
C SER A 162 -6.76 -5.36 -15.91
N GLN A 163 -6.51 -5.35 -14.60
CA GLN A 163 -7.55 -5.25 -13.57
C GLN A 163 -7.89 -3.80 -13.21
N VAL A 164 -7.15 -2.81 -13.73
CA VAL A 164 -7.48 -1.38 -13.54
C VAL A 164 -8.69 -1.03 -14.40
N GLY A 165 -9.80 -0.68 -13.75
CA GLY A 165 -11.03 -0.28 -14.42
C GLY A 165 -10.88 1.00 -15.25
N ASP A 166 -11.88 1.31 -16.06
CA ASP A 166 -11.92 2.57 -16.79
C ASP A 166 -12.03 3.76 -15.81
N GLY A 167 -11.17 4.77 -15.97
CA GLY A 167 -11.00 5.85 -15.00
C GLY A 167 -10.29 5.43 -13.70
N GLY A 168 -9.80 4.18 -13.65
CA GLY A 168 -9.09 3.61 -12.52
C GLY A 168 -7.64 4.06 -12.44
N ARG A 169 -7.06 3.92 -11.25
CA ARG A 169 -5.70 4.38 -10.91
C ARG A 169 -4.89 3.26 -10.28
N LEU A 170 -3.62 3.17 -10.61
CA LEU A 170 -2.68 2.27 -9.96
C LEU A 170 -1.50 3.08 -9.42
N VAL A 171 -1.14 2.85 -8.17
CA VAL A 171 -0.01 3.51 -7.51
C VAL A 171 0.96 2.50 -6.92
N ALA A 172 2.25 2.79 -7.06
CA ALA A 172 3.32 1.95 -6.56
C ALA A 172 4.64 2.72 -6.45
N ILE A 173 5.64 2.10 -5.83
CA ILE A 173 7.03 2.47 -5.99
C ILE A 173 7.65 1.56 -7.06
N VAL A 174 8.24 2.16 -8.08
CA VAL A 174 9.01 1.45 -9.10
C VAL A 174 10.49 1.65 -8.82
N SER A 175 11.23 0.56 -8.65
CA SER A 175 12.67 0.59 -8.37
C SER A 175 13.36 -0.54 -9.14
N SER A 176 14.49 -0.25 -9.79
CA SER A 176 15.29 -1.29 -10.42
C SER A 176 16.14 -2.02 -9.38
N VAL A 177 16.31 -3.34 -9.55
CA VAL A 177 17.20 -4.14 -8.70
C VAL A 177 18.62 -3.56 -8.74
N GLY A 178 19.13 -3.10 -7.59
CA GLY A 178 20.45 -2.46 -7.45
C GLY A 178 20.47 -0.93 -7.59
N GLY A 179 19.33 -0.29 -7.88
CA GLY A 179 19.17 1.16 -7.84
C GLY A 179 18.95 1.67 -6.42
N THR A 180 19.69 2.71 -6.01
CA THR A 180 19.60 3.32 -4.67
C THR A 180 18.35 4.19 -4.48
N ILE A 181 17.62 4.56 -5.54
CA ILE A 181 16.46 5.46 -5.47
C ILE A 181 15.34 4.91 -6.38
N GLY A 182 14.18 4.62 -5.80
CA GLY A 182 12.95 4.30 -6.54
C GLY A 182 12.13 5.54 -6.86
N ARG A 183 11.10 5.38 -7.69
CA ARG A 183 10.15 6.42 -8.07
C ARG A 183 8.74 6.01 -7.68
N ALA A 184 8.02 6.87 -6.97
CA ALA A 184 6.58 6.75 -6.86
C ALA A 184 5.94 7.01 -8.24
N VAL A 185 5.07 6.10 -8.68
CA VAL A 185 4.45 6.11 -10.01
C VAL A 185 2.94 6.04 -9.86
N LEU A 186 2.23 6.83 -10.66
CA LEU A 186 0.80 6.74 -10.89
C LEU A 186 0.56 6.24 -12.32
N VAL A 187 -0.30 5.27 -12.46
CA VAL A 187 -0.83 4.77 -13.72
C VAL A 187 -2.32 5.06 -13.76
N ILE A 188 -2.83 5.53 -14.90
CA ILE A 188 -4.25 5.82 -15.09
C ILE A 188 -4.73 5.12 -16.37
N ASN A 189 -5.86 4.42 -16.27
CA ASN A 189 -6.56 3.86 -17.42
C ASN A 189 -7.71 4.78 -17.83
N VAL A 190 -7.71 5.25 -19.08
CA VAL A 190 -8.82 6.04 -19.66
C VAL A 190 -9.17 5.47 -21.03
N ASN A 191 -10.40 4.98 -21.18
CA ASN A 191 -10.92 4.33 -22.37
C ASN A 191 -10.00 3.21 -22.89
N GLY A 192 -9.40 2.43 -21.98
CA GLY A 192 -8.46 1.36 -22.30
C GLY A 192 -7.03 1.84 -22.63
N VAL A 193 -6.78 3.15 -22.60
CA VAL A 193 -5.44 3.71 -22.80
C VAL A 193 -4.79 3.92 -21.44
N VAL A 194 -3.72 3.19 -21.19
CA VAL A 194 -2.94 3.27 -19.96
C VAL A 194 -1.84 4.32 -20.11
N SER A 195 -1.82 5.29 -19.19
CA SER A 195 -0.78 6.32 -19.10
C SER A 195 -0.02 6.21 -17.79
N ARG A 196 1.27 6.56 -17.79
CA ARG A 196 2.16 6.49 -16.63
C ARG A 196 2.70 7.88 -16.31
N ARG A 197 2.75 8.23 -15.02
CA ARG A 197 3.32 9.47 -14.51
C ARG A 197 4.21 9.19 -13.29
N GLU A 198 5.44 9.69 -13.33
CA GLU A 198 6.32 9.73 -12.15
C GLU A 198 5.92 10.88 -11.23
N LEU A 199 5.95 10.64 -9.92
CA LEU A 199 5.43 11.58 -8.92
C LEU A 199 6.55 12.19 -8.07
N PHE A 200 7.38 11.36 -7.46
CA PHE A 200 8.47 11.75 -6.57
C PHE A 200 9.46 10.59 -6.36
N ASP A 201 10.64 10.90 -5.85
CA ASP A 201 11.63 9.91 -5.41
C ASP A 201 11.18 9.25 -4.10
N ALA A 202 11.19 7.92 -4.06
CA ALA A 202 10.77 7.13 -2.92
C ALA A 202 11.56 5.82 -2.86
N GLY A 203 12.08 5.47 -1.69
CA GLY A 203 12.71 4.19 -1.42
C GLY A 203 11.83 3.34 -0.52
N THR A 204 11.66 2.07 -0.85
CA THR A 204 11.10 1.07 0.05
C THR A 204 11.65 -0.30 -0.35
N PRO A 205 11.73 -1.28 0.55
CA PRO A 205 12.11 -2.64 0.18
C PRO A 205 11.25 -3.20 -0.96
N MET A 206 11.88 -4.01 -1.82
CA MET A 206 11.21 -4.72 -2.90
C MET A 206 10.16 -5.67 -2.34
N LEU A 207 9.00 -5.72 -2.97
CA LEU A 207 7.99 -6.71 -2.68
C LEU A 207 8.45 -8.06 -3.26
N PRO A 208 8.64 -9.12 -2.43
CA PRO A 208 9.17 -10.39 -2.90
C PRO A 208 8.37 -10.97 -4.06
N GLY A 209 9.09 -11.39 -5.10
CA GLY A 209 8.55 -11.86 -6.36
C GLY A 209 8.55 -10.78 -7.44
N PHE A 210 8.59 -9.48 -7.10
CA PHE A 210 8.59 -8.39 -8.09
C PHE A 210 10.00 -7.92 -8.50
N GLU A 211 11.03 -8.69 -8.15
CA GLU A 211 12.37 -8.52 -8.69
C GLU A 211 12.40 -8.85 -10.20
N ARG A 212 13.26 -8.13 -10.94
CA ARG A 212 13.56 -8.46 -12.33
C ARG A 212 14.15 -9.87 -12.42
N GLU A 213 13.58 -10.73 -13.25
CA GLU A 213 14.25 -11.98 -13.62
C GLU A 213 15.55 -11.63 -14.36
N GLN A 214 16.69 -11.97 -13.77
CA GLN A 214 17.98 -11.82 -14.45
C GLN A 214 18.02 -12.80 -15.62
N THR A 215 17.60 -12.35 -16.79
CA THR A 215 17.84 -13.06 -18.03
C THR A 215 19.32 -12.92 -18.37
N PHE A 216 20.12 -13.92 -17.99
CA PHE A 216 21.46 -14.06 -18.53
C PHE A 216 21.33 -14.37 -20.02
N ALA A 217 21.53 -13.36 -20.86
CA ALA A 217 21.80 -13.58 -22.27
C ALA A 217 23.25 -14.09 -22.39
N PHE A 218 23.40 -15.35 -22.81
CA PHE A 218 24.70 -15.95 -23.18
C PHE A 218 25.08 -15.59 -24.62
#